data_AF-A0A521ZHZ5-F1
#
_entry.id   AF-A0A521ZHZ5-F1
#
_cell.length_a   1.000
_cell.length_b   1.000
_cell.length_c   1.000
_cell.angle_alpha   90.00
_cell.angle_beta   90.00
_cell.angle_gamma   90.00
#
_symmetry.space_group_name_H-M   'P 1'
#
loop_
_entity.id
_entity.type
_entity.pdbx_description
1 polymer ?
#
loop_
_entity_poly.entity_id
_entity_poly.type
_entity_poly.pdbx_seq_one_letter_code
_entity_poly.pdbx_strand_id
1 'polypeptide(L)'
;MNSLLCVVHWLSGLIVVAEALNKLERTSPFAPHLSMRKRAVDVLKAIAWSLLAIGGGGAVITPVLGLEKPTLQDVSVILGFAVLIIRTRVKEG
;
A
#
# COMPACT_ATOMS: atom_id res chain seq x y z
N MET A 1 -1.49 -3.79 -24.21
CA MET A 1 -2.09 -3.78 -22.86
C MET A 1 -3.39 -3.01 -22.94
N ASN A 2 -4.49 -3.56 -22.43
CA ASN A 2 -5.82 -2.91 -22.48
C ASN A 2 -5.79 -1.61 -21.62
N SER A 3 -6.23 -0.46 -22.14
CA SER A 3 -6.16 0.84 -21.40
C SER A 3 -6.85 0.77 -20.04
N LEU A 4 -7.89 -0.06 -19.93
CA LEU A 4 -8.58 -0.39 -18.69
C LEU A 4 -7.63 -0.94 -17.61
N LEU A 5 -6.71 -1.84 -17.98
CA LEU A 5 -5.76 -2.44 -17.03
C LEU A 5 -4.81 -1.40 -16.44
N CYS A 6 -4.35 -0.45 -17.26
CA CYS A 6 -3.50 0.65 -16.78
C CYS A 6 -4.24 1.53 -15.77
N VAL A 7 -5.51 1.86 -16.05
CA VAL A 7 -6.35 2.66 -15.15
C VAL A 7 -6.60 1.92 -13.84
N VAL A 8 -6.95 0.62 -13.91
CA VAL A 8 -7.18 -0.21 -12.72
C VAL A 8 -5.91 -0.32 -11.87
N HIS A 9 -4.76 -0.56 -12.49
CA HIS A 9 -3.47 -0.60 -11.78
C HIS A 9 -3.16 0.72 -11.08
N TRP A 10 -3.34 1.84 -11.79
CA TRP A 10 -3.06 3.16 -11.26
C TRP A 10 -3.97 3.55 -10.08
N LEU A 11 -5.29 3.34 -10.22
CA LEU A 11 -6.26 3.59 -9.14
C LEU A 11 -6.02 2.68 -7.93
N SER A 12 -5.71 1.40 -8.17
CA SER A 12 -5.36 0.48 -7.09
C SER A 12 -4.10 0.94 -6.36
N GLY A 13 -3.10 1.44 -7.09
CA GLY A 13 -1.91 2.06 -6.51
C GLY A 13 -2.23 3.23 -5.60
N LEU A 14 -3.11 4.14 -6.02
CA LEU A 14 -3.55 5.26 -5.18
C LEU A 14 -4.21 4.79 -3.87
N ILE A 15 -5.10 3.81 -3.95
CA ILE A 15 -5.77 3.25 -2.77
C ILE A 15 -4.75 2.64 -1.80
N VAL A 16 -3.80 1.85 -2.33
CA VAL A 16 -2.76 1.19 -1.55
C VAL A 16 -1.84 2.21 -0.88
N VAL A 17 -1.40 3.25 -1.60
CA VAL A 17 -0.57 4.33 -1.04
C VAL A 17 -1.31 5.07 0.06
N ALA A 18 -2.55 5.51 -0.23
CA ALA A 18 -3.34 6.28 0.72
C ALA A 18 -3.51 5.51 2.04
N GLU A 19 -3.87 4.24 1.95
CA GLU A 19 -4.03 3.39 3.13
C GLU A 19 -2.72 3.15 3.86
N ALA A 20 -1.65 2.83 3.13
CA ALA A 20 -0.34 2.53 3.70
C ALA A 20 0.21 3.73 4.47
N LEU A 21 0.15 4.94 3.92
CA LEU A 21 0.59 6.15 4.60
C LEU A 21 -0.26 6.43 5.85
N ASN A 22 -1.58 6.29 5.75
CA ASN A 22 -2.48 6.49 6.88
C ASN A 22 -2.29 5.43 7.99
N LYS A 23 -1.84 4.20 7.67
CA LYS A 23 -1.47 3.21 8.70
C LYS A 23 -0.06 3.43 9.23
N LEU A 24 0.87 3.91 8.40
CA LEU A 24 2.24 4.26 8.80
C LEU A 24 2.23 5.39 9.83
N GLU A 25 1.45 6.44 9.61
CA GLU A 25 1.27 7.55 10.55
C GLU A 25 0.81 7.09 11.94
N ARG A 26 0.03 6.00 12.02
CA ARG A 26 -0.46 5.43 13.28
C ARG A 26 0.56 4.55 14.00
N THR A 27 1.74 4.31 13.43
CA THR A 27 2.79 3.56 14.11
C THR A 27 3.59 4.48 15.03
N SER A 28 4.02 3.96 16.19
CA SER A 28 4.79 4.71 17.18
C SER A 28 5.85 3.81 17.83
N PRO A 29 6.85 3.34 17.03
CA PRO A 29 7.81 2.34 17.50
C PRO A 29 8.72 2.88 18.61
N PHE A 30 8.80 4.19 18.79
CA PHE A 30 9.62 4.86 19.80
C PHE A 30 8.84 5.22 21.07
N ALA A 31 7.56 4.84 21.18
CA ALA A 31 6.78 5.11 22.38
C ALA A 31 7.44 4.51 23.65
N PRO A 32 7.60 5.30 24.73
CA PRO A 32 8.38 4.89 25.90
C PRO A 32 7.72 3.76 26.71
N HIS A 33 6.40 3.60 26.61
CA HIS A 33 5.62 2.65 27.40
C HIS A 33 5.51 1.23 26.78
N LEU A 34 6.18 0.97 25.65
CA LEU A 34 6.09 -0.32 24.96
C LEU A 34 7.08 -1.34 25.52
N SER A 35 6.56 -2.55 25.81
CA SER A 35 7.40 -3.72 26.07
C SER A 35 8.21 -4.11 24.82
N MET A 36 9.32 -4.83 24.99
CA MET A 36 10.22 -5.22 23.89
C MET A 36 9.50 -5.93 22.75
N ARG A 37 8.61 -6.88 23.07
CA ARG A 37 7.80 -7.59 22.07
C ARG A 37 6.87 -6.64 21.31
N LYS A 38 6.18 -5.73 22.01
CA LYS A 38 5.27 -4.77 21.38
C LYS A 38 6.02 -3.82 20.47
N ARG A 39 7.20 -3.35 20.90
CA ARG A 39 8.09 -2.52 20.09
C ARG A 39 8.52 -3.20 18.80
N ALA A 40 8.97 -4.46 18.88
CA ALA A 40 9.36 -5.23 17.70
C ALA A 40 8.20 -5.38 16.70
N VAL A 41 6.99 -5.66 17.20
CA VAL A 41 5.79 -5.73 16.36
C VAL A 41 5.48 -4.39 15.71
N ASP A 42 5.62 -3.28 16.43
CA ASP A 42 5.31 -1.96 15.90
C ASP A 42 6.33 -1.48 14.86
N VAL A 43 7.62 -1.78 15.06
CA VAL A 43 8.65 -1.59 14.04
C VAL A 43 8.35 -2.41 12.79
N LEU A 44 7.98 -3.69 12.94
CA LEU A 44 7.65 -4.54 11.80
C LEU A 44 6.45 -3.99 11.02
N LYS A 45 5.43 -3.45 11.70
CA LYS A 45 4.31 -2.76 11.06
C LYS A 45 4.79 -1.54 10.29
N ALA A 46 5.62 -0.69 10.90
CA ALA A 46 6.14 0.52 10.25
C ALA A 46 6.93 0.17 8.98
N ILE A 47 7.76 -0.86 9.02
CA ILE A 47 8.49 -1.36 7.86
C ILE A 47 7.51 -1.88 6.80
N ALA A 48 6.54 -2.71 7.19
CA ALA A 48 5.56 -3.26 6.26
C ALA A 48 4.75 -2.16 5.55
N TRP A 49 4.25 -1.17 6.28
CA TRP A 49 3.51 -0.05 5.70
C TRP A 49 4.39 0.85 4.83
N SER A 50 5.66 1.06 5.21
CA SER A 50 6.62 1.79 4.36
C SER A 50 6.87 1.08 3.03
N LEU A 51 7.12 -0.24 3.07
CA LEU A 51 7.30 -1.05 1.86
C LEU A 51 6.06 -1.04 0.97
N LEU A 52 4.87 -1.12 1.58
CA LEU A 52 3.61 -1.05 0.84
C LEU A 52 3.37 0.32 0.21
N ALA A 53 3.72 1.41 0.90
CA ALA A 53 3.66 2.76 0.37
C ALA A 53 4.62 2.96 -0.81
N ILE A 54 5.84 2.42 -0.73
CA ILE A 54 6.82 2.45 -1.82
C ILE A 54 6.30 1.65 -3.02
N GLY A 55 5.81 0.42 -2.80
CA GLY A 55 5.27 -0.43 -3.87
C GLY A 55 4.05 0.20 -4.55
N GLY A 56 3.10 0.72 -3.78
CA GLY A 56 1.96 1.45 -4.32
C GLY A 56 2.37 2.74 -5.02
N GLY A 57 3.36 3.45 -4.50
CA GLY A 57 3.90 4.68 -5.08
C GLY A 57 4.52 4.44 -6.45
N GLY A 58 5.26 3.34 -6.61
CA GLY A 58 5.75 2.88 -7.91
C GLY A 58 4.62 2.68 -8.91
N ALA A 59 3.52 2.06 -8.50
CA ALA A 59 2.39 1.86 -9.40
C ALA A 59 1.68 3.16 -9.85
N VAL A 60 1.79 4.22 -9.05
CA VAL A 60 1.23 5.55 -9.35
C VAL A 60 2.20 6.36 -10.23
N ILE A 61 3.49 6.35 -9.92
CA ILE A 61 4.50 7.23 -10.53
C ILE A 61 5.01 6.68 -11.86
N THR A 62 5.30 5.37 -11.95
CA THR A 62 5.85 4.72 -13.15
C THR A 62 5.07 5.03 -14.44
N PRO A 63 3.71 4.95 -14.48
CA PRO A 63 2.97 5.30 -15.69
C PRO A 63 2.94 6.81 -15.98
N VAL A 64 2.97 7.67 -14.96
CA VAL A 64 3.01 9.14 -15.13
C VAL A 64 4.31 9.58 -15.77
N LEU A 65 5.41 8.93 -15.39
CA LEU A 65 6.74 9.16 -15.97
C LEU A 65 6.97 8.41 -17.29
N GLY A 66 6.00 7.59 -17.74
CA GLY A 66 6.11 6.83 -18.99
C GLY A 66 7.22 5.76 -18.98
N LEU A 67 7.62 5.26 -17.80
CA LEU A 67 8.77 4.37 -17.65
C LEU A 67 8.46 2.93 -18.10
N GLU A 68 7.44 2.32 -17.51
CA GLU A 68 7.07 0.92 -17.78
C GLU A 68 5.55 0.74 -17.82
N LYS A 69 5.11 -0.25 -18.61
CA LYS A 69 3.69 -0.62 -18.69
C LYS A 69 3.41 -1.78 -17.73
N PRO A 70 2.37 -1.70 -16.89
CA PRO A 70 2.10 -2.72 -15.88
C PRO A 70 1.64 -4.02 -16.51
N THR A 71 2.22 -5.14 -16.10
CA THR A 71 1.82 -6.48 -16.54
C THR A 71 0.50 -6.90 -15.88
N LEU A 72 -0.11 -7.98 -16.37
CA LEU A 72 -1.30 -8.55 -15.72
C LEU A 72 -1.02 -9.00 -14.28
N GLN A 73 0.19 -9.48 -14.00
CA GLN A 73 0.61 -9.85 -12.65
C GLN A 73 0.63 -8.62 -11.74
N ASP A 74 1.22 -7.50 -12.19
CA ASP A 74 1.30 -6.27 -11.41
C ASP A 74 -0.10 -5.74 -11.08
N VAL A 75 -0.98 -5.71 -12.10
CA VAL A 75 -2.40 -5.32 -11.94
C VAL A 75 -3.08 -6.22 -10.91
N SER A 76 -2.91 -7.54 -11.01
CA SER A 76 -3.58 -8.51 -10.13
C SER A 76 -3.11 -8.38 -8.68
N VAL A 77 -1.82 -8.20 -8.46
CA VAL A 77 -1.24 -8.05 -7.11
C VAL A 77 -1.74 -6.78 -6.45
N ILE A 78 -1.64 -5.63 -7.15
CA ILE A 78 -2.01 -4.36 -6.55
C ILE A 78 -3.51 -4.20 -6.38
N LEU A 79 -4.31 -4.72 -7.31
CA LEU A 79 -5.75 -4.79 -7.19
C LEU A 79 -6.17 -5.66 -6.00
N GLY A 80 -5.50 -6.81 -5.80
CA GLY A 80 -5.72 -7.67 -4.64
C GLY A 80 -5.54 -6.92 -3.33
N PHE A 81 -4.45 -6.15 -3.18
CA PHE A 81 -4.27 -5.29 -2.01
C PHE A 81 -5.36 -4.22 -1.89
N ALA A 82 -5.70 -3.52 -2.97
CA ALA A 82 -6.74 -2.50 -2.95
C ALA A 82 -8.10 -3.07 -2.51
N VAL A 83 -8.48 -4.25 -3.01
CA VAL A 83 -9.72 -4.95 -2.62
C VAL A 83 -9.68 -5.34 -1.14
N LEU A 84 -8.57 -5.87 -0.64
CA LEU A 84 -8.42 -6.20 0.79
C LEU A 84 -8.55 -4.95 1.68
N ILE A 85 -7.95 -3.84 1.26
CA ILE A 85 -8.05 -2.55 1.94
C ILE A 85 -9.50 -2.07 1.98
N ILE A 86 -10.16 -1.98 0.83
CA ILE A 86 -11.57 -1.56 0.74
C ILE A 86 -12.44 -2.46 1.63
N ARG A 87 -12.25 -3.78 1.56
CA ARG A 87 -12.97 -4.73 2.41
C ARG A 87 -12.79 -4.42 3.89
N THR A 88 -11.57 -4.12 4.34
CA THR A 88 -11.35 -3.77 5.75
C THR A 88 -12.04 -2.46 6.13
N ARG A 89 -12.06 -1.47 5.25
CA ARG A 89 -12.76 -0.19 5.49
C ARG A 89 -14.27 -0.32 5.54
N VAL A 90 -14.85 -1.12 4.65
CA VAL A 90 -16.30 -1.42 4.68
C VAL A 90 -16.69 -2.18 5.95
N LYS A 91 -15.79 -2.99 6.53
CA LYS A 91 -16.05 -3.68 7.79
C LYS A 91 -15.92 -2.76 9.02
N GLU A 92 -15.07 -1.74 8.94
CA GLU A 92 -14.76 -0.82 10.04
C GLU A 92 -15.71 0.38 10.15
N GLY A 93 -16.37 0.77 9.04
CA GLY A 93 -17.36 1.85 8.98
C GLY A 93 -18.80 1.36 9.17
#